data_AF-A0A355DZG2-F1
#
_entry.id   AF-A0A355DZG2-F1
#
_cell.length_a   1.000
_cell.length_b   1.000
_cell.length_c   1.000
_cell.angle_alpha   90.00
_cell.angle_beta   90.00
_cell.angle_gamma   90.00
#
_symmetry.space_group_name_H-M   'P 1'
#
loop_
_entity.id
_entity.type
_entity.pdbx_description
1 polymer ?
#
loop_
_entity_poly.entity_id
_entity_poly.type
_entity_poly.pdbx_seq_one_letter_code
_entity_poly.pdbx_strand_id
1 'polypeptide(L)' 'MIELTRLNGGKFTLNAELIETLEAAANTTLVCLATNNRYNVKEPVDDIVAKVIEYRRRVNSERKTVNPIQGFERK' A
#
# COMPACT_ATOMS: atom_id res chain seq x y z
N MET A 1 6.03 0.77 -1.25
CA MET A 1 6.49 0.36 0.09
C MET A 1 5.49 0.87 1.12
N ILE A 2 4.98 -0.01 1.98
CA ILE A 2 4.01 0.33 3.05
C ILE A 2 4.61 -0.02 4.42
N GLU A 3 4.33 0.78 5.44
CA GLU A 3 4.76 0.52 6.82
C GLU A 3 3.68 -0.26 7.59
N LEU A 4 4.12 -1.34 8.24
CA LEU A 4 3.30 -2.21 9.07
C LEU A 4 3.99 -2.48 10.41
N THR A 5 3.21 -2.95 11.38
CA THR A 5 3.68 -3.19 12.74
C THR A 5 3.52 -4.67 13.07
N ARG A 6 4.64 -5.32 13.40
CA ARG A 6 4.64 -6.69 13.89
C ARG A 6 3.96 -6.76 15.27
N LEU A 7 3.56 -7.97 15.66
CA LEU A 7 2.96 -8.19 16.99
C LEU A 7 3.89 -7.81 18.15
N ASN A 8 5.21 -7.95 17.96
CA ASN A 8 6.22 -7.53 18.93
C ASN A 8 6.42 -6.00 19.01
N GLY A 9 5.66 -5.20 18.26
CA GLY A 9 5.77 -3.74 18.23
C GLY A 9 6.85 -3.21 17.28
N GLY A 10 7.64 -4.08 16.66
CA GLY A 10 8.62 -3.69 15.65
C GLY A 10 7.94 -3.20 14.38
N LYS A 11 8.25 -1.98 13.96
CA LYS A 11 7.84 -1.45 12.65
C LYS A 11 8.72 -2.00 11.55
N PHE A 12 8.13 -2.30 10.41
CA PHE A 12 8.86 -2.70 9.22
C PHE A 12 8.15 -2.22 7.96
N THR A 13 8.91 -2.13 6.88
CA THR A 13 8.40 -1.74 5.58
C THR A 13 8.30 -2.98 4.69
N LEU A 14 7.17 -3.11 4.00
CA LEU A 14 6.87 -4.23 3.12
C LEU A 14 6.53 -3.73 1.71
N ASN A 15 6.88 -4.53 0.70
CA ASN A 15 6.54 -4.22 -0.68
C ASN A 15 5.06 -4.56 -0.93
N ALA A 16 4.24 -3.53 -1.18
CA ALA A 16 2.81 -3.69 -1.42
C ALA A 16 2.48 -4.51 -2.67
N GLU A 17 3.33 -4.49 -3.70
CA GLU A 17 3.09 -5.26 -4.93
C GLU A 17 3.44 -6.75 -4.79
N LEU A 18 4.07 -7.16 -3.68
CA LEU A 18 4.33 -8.56 -3.39
C LEU A 18 3.27 -9.19 -2.49
N ILE A 19 2.32 -8.40 -1.98
CA ILE A 19 1.22 -8.92 -1.16
C ILE A 19 0.33 -9.78 -2.05
N GLU A 20 0.23 -11.06 -1.72
CA GLU A 20 -0.58 -12.02 -2.44
C GLU A 20 -1.96 -12.13 -1.79
N THR A 21 -1.99 -12.37 -0.47
CA THR A 21 -3.23 -12.47 0.29
C THR A 21 -3.13 -11.80 1.66
N LEU A 22 -4.28 -11.33 2.14
CA LEU A 22 -4.48 -10.80 3.49
C LEU A 22 -5.57 -11.64 4.16
N GLU A 23 -5.24 -12.29 5.26
CA GLU A 23 -6.18 -13.10 6.03
C GLU A 23 -6.42 -12.46 7.40
N ALA A 24 -7.68 -12.22 7.73
CA ALA A 24 -8.07 -11.77 9.05
C ALA A 24 -8.03 -12.97 10.03
N ALA A 25 -7.16 -12.89 11.03
CA ALA A 25 -7.20 -13.73 12.22
C ALA A 25 -7.76 -12.92 13.41
N ALA A 26 -8.05 -13.58 14.53
CA ALA A 26 -8.80 -13.01 15.66
C ALA A 26 -8.44 -11.54 16.00
N ASN A 27 -7.18 -11.27 16.34
CA ASN A 27 -6.71 -9.93 16.74
C ASN A 27 -5.59 -9.40 15.83
N THR A 28 -5.34 -10.06 14.70
CA THR A 28 -4.13 -9.84 13.88
C THR A 28 -4.43 -10.15 12.43
N THR A 29 -3.73 -9.49 11.52
CA THR A 29 -3.81 -9.82 10.10
C THR A 29 -2.57 -10.61 9.69
N LEU A 30 -2.78 -11.71 8.98
CA LEU A 30 -1.73 -12.47 8.33
C LEU A 30 -1.54 -11.94 6.91
N VAL A 31 -0.34 -11.42 6.64
CA VAL A 31 0.08 -10.96 5.31
C VAL A 31 0.91 -12.05 4.66
N CYS A 32 0.41 -12.62 3.57
CA CYS A 32 1.12 -13.60 2.76
C CYS A 32 1.69 -12.92 1.53
N LEU A 33 2.99 -13.13 1.29
CA LEU A 33 3.67 -12.64 0.11
C LEU A 33 3.79 -13.72 -0.96
N ALA A 34 3.85 -13.29 -2.22
CA ALA A 34 4.11 -14.16 -3.38
C ALA A 34 5.44 -14.93 -3.29
N THR A 35 6.34 -14.51 -2.39
CA THR A 35 7.61 -15.20 -2.10
C THR A 35 7.47 -16.31 -1.06
N ASN A 36 6.25 -16.72 -0.70
CA ASN A 36 5.92 -17.62 0.43
C ASN A 36 6.25 -17.09 1.83
N ASN A 37 6.69 -15.84 1.96
CA ASN A 37 6.94 -15.21 3.26
C ASN A 37 5.63 -14.79 3.91
N ARG A 38 5.52 -14.94 5.22
CA ARG A 38 4.31 -14.62 5.99
C ARG A 38 4.62 -13.71 7.17
N TYR A 39 3.77 -12.71 7.40
CA TYR A 39 3.92 -11.77 8.50
C TYR A 39 2.63 -11.59 9.27
N ASN A 40 2.70 -11.73 10.60
CA ASN A 40 1.60 -11.36 11.48
C ASN A 40 1.74 -9.90 11.90
N VAL A 41 0.72 -9.11 11.60
CA VAL A 41 0.70 -7.66 11.85
C VAL A 41 -0.51 -7.27 12.70
N LYS A 42 -0.41 -6.10 13.35
CA LYS A 42 -1.46 -5.57 14.24
C LYS A 42 -2.54 -4.83 13.47
N GLU A 43 -2.21 -4.32 12.28
CA GLU A 43 -3.12 -3.60 11.42
C GLU A 43 -4.24 -4.52 10.91
N PRO A 44 -5.51 -4.08 10.93
CA PRO A 44 -6.60 -4.82 10.30
C PRO A 44 -6.46 -4.80 8.77
N VAL A 45 -7.11 -5.75 8.10
CA VAL A 45 -7.10 -5.86 6.62
C VAL A 45 -7.44 -4.53 5.95
N ASP A 46 -8.47 -3.84 6.44
CA ASP A 46 -8.93 -2.56 5.86
C ASP A 46 -7.87 -1.46 5.88
N ASP A 47 -7.07 -1.36 6.96
CA ASP A 47 -5.99 -0.37 7.05
C ASP A 47 -4.86 -0.70 6.06
N ILE A 48 -4.52 -1.98 5.92
CA ILE A 48 -3.51 -2.42 4.96
C ILE A 48 -3.98 -2.12 3.53
N VAL A 49 -5.25 -2.40 3.22
CA VAL A 49 -5.85 -2.09 1.91
C VAL A 49 -5.81 -0.59 1.62
N ALA A 50 -6.17 0.25 2.60
CA ALA A 50 -6.09 1.70 2.46
C ALA A 50 -4.66 2.17 2.17
N LYS A 51 -3.67 1.62 2.88
CA LYS A 51 -2.24 1.90 2.63
C LYS A 51 -1.79 1.46 1.24
N VAL A 52 -2.25 0.31 0.74
CA VAL A 52 -1.96 -0.16 -0.62
C VAL A 52 -2.58 0.76 -1.67
N ILE A 53 -3.84 1.17 -1.49
CA ILE A 53 -4.52 2.12 -2.39
C ILE A 53 -3.76 3.44 -2.43
N GLU A 54 -3.38 3.98 -1.27
CA GLU A 54 -2.63 5.23 -1.18
C GLU A 54 -1.26 5.12 -1.86
N TYR A 55 -0.54 4.01 -1.64
CA TYR A 55 0.70 3.72 -2.36
C TYR A 55 0.49 3.72 -3.88
N ARG A 56 -0.52 3.00 -4.38
CA ARG A 56 -0.83 2.95 -5.81
C ARG A 56 -1.27 4.29 -6.37
N ARG A 57 -2.03 5.07 -5.62
CA ARG A 57 -2.41 6.44 -6.01
C ARG A 57 -1.16 7.29 -6.19
N ARG A 58 -0.25 7.28 -5.22
CA ARG A 58 1.02 8.04 -5.31
C ARG A 58 1.83 7.64 -6.54
N VAL A 59 2.08 6.34 -6.71
CA VAL A 59 2.84 5.80 -7.85
C VAL A 59 2.22 6.21 -9.19
N ASN A 60 0.90 6.19 -9.31
CA ASN A 60 0.22 6.54 -10.57
C ASN A 60 -0.01 8.05 -10.74
N SER A 61 -0.10 8.81 -9.65
CA SER A 61 -0.35 10.25 -9.66
C SER A 61 0.83 11.08 -10.15
N GLU A 62 2.05 10.53 -10.13
CA GLU A 62 3.23 11.20 -10.68
C GLU A 62 3.22 11.28 -12.22
N ARG A 63 2.26 10.64 -12.90
CA ARG A 63 1.91 11.04 -14.26
C ARG A 63 1.25 12.41 -14.20
N LYS A 64 2.06 13.48 -14.27
CA LYS A 64 1.56 14.84 -14.55
C LYS A 64 0.57 14.73 -15.69
N THR A 65 -0.71 15.01 -15.42
CA THR A 65 -1.67 15.28 -16.48
C THR A 65 -1.14 16.51 -17.20
N VAL A 66 -0.56 16.29 -18.40
CA VAL A 66 -0.14 17.40 -19.24
C VAL A 66 -1.41 18.14 -19.60
N ASN A 67 -1.59 19.34 -19.06
CA ASN A 67 -2.73 20.16 -19.42
C ASN A 67 -2.50 20.64 -20.86
N PRO A 68 -3.27 20.15 -21.86
CA PRO A 68 -3.00 20.40 -23.27
C PRO A 68 -3.21 21.87 -23.67
N ILE A 69 -3.82 22.69 -22.81
CA ILE A 69 -4.05 24.12 -23.02
C ILE A 69 -3.21 24.99 -22.08
N GLN A 70 -2.19 24.42 -21.41
CA GLN A 70 -1.28 25.19 -20.58
C GLN A 70 -0.51 26.20 -21.46
N GLY A 71 -0.86 27.49 -21.37
CA GLY A 71 -0.29 28.58 -22.17
C GLY A 71 -1.13 29.03 -23.36
N PHE A 72 -2.36 28.53 -23.53
CA PHE A 72 -3.26 29.08 -24.54
C PHE A 72 -3.88 30.40 -24.05
N GLU A 73 -3.39 31.53 -24.58
CA GLU A 73 -4.02 32.84 -24.42
C GLU A 73 -4.87 33.15 -25.66
N ARG A 74 -6.15 33.49 -25.47
CA ARG A 74 -6.98 34.05 -26.54
C ARG A 74 -6.51 35.49 -26.80
N LYS A 75 -6.08 35.77 -28.03
CA LYS A 75 -5.93 37.13 -28.55
C LYS A 75 -7.28 37.75 -28.90
#